data_AF-A0A0N0TRN3-F1
#
_entry.id   AF-A0A0N0TRN3-F1
#
_cell.length_a   1.000
_cell.length_b   1.000
_cell.length_c   1.000
_cell.angle_alpha   90.00
_cell.angle_beta   90.00
_cell.angle_gamma   90.00
#
_symmetry.space_group_name_H-M   'P 1'
#
loop_
_entity.id
_entity.type
_entity.pdbx_description
1 polymer ?
#
loop_
_entity_poly.entity_id
_entity_poly.type
_entity_poly.pdbx_seq_one_letter_code
_entity_poly.pdbx_strand_id
1 'polypeptide(L)'
;MSQPATPLTEQEQNQLVKQIGRAMLPALPPGWQRIRAEYRAAGRHIEVDLAFAGPDGQWRPVRPPMDVVQLFGQLRAGMYEPVRGTWLSAVYEIEAPAAFSVDFNADDEPRWRNAPPVIGFQDELRTFPRQDERIPAWLRQRVGLPPLPEPEPEAAPDRQDGELRTAHVYDGRDEEGRPVVNRQLLDPQLADALLTYLEGAPVVLAARNLDVDEFIPGDQDVPLNFRTDGAWIWAGAVPHYLRKHGLPPEPDLVAHIVARGFRLDEVDEATRERAVTLITGEA
;
A
#
# COMPACT_ATOMS: atom_id res chain seq x y z
N MET A 1 -4.94 -0.70 -38.62
CA MET A 1 -3.98 -0.42 -37.53
C MET A 1 -4.36 0.93 -36.98
N SER A 2 -5.05 0.99 -35.85
CA SER A 2 -5.40 2.28 -35.24
C SER A 2 -4.21 2.75 -34.43
N GLN A 3 -3.70 3.94 -34.74
CA GLN A 3 -2.62 4.57 -33.98
C GLN A 3 -2.99 4.59 -32.48
N PRO A 4 -2.03 4.33 -31.56
CA PRO A 4 -2.29 4.57 -30.15
C PRO A 4 -2.68 6.04 -30.00
N ALA A 5 -3.83 6.29 -29.36
CA ALA A 5 -4.24 7.64 -29.03
C ALA A 5 -3.10 8.33 -28.27
N THR A 6 -2.78 9.57 -28.64
CA THR A 6 -1.83 10.39 -27.89
C THR A 6 -2.25 10.39 -26.42
N PRO A 7 -1.35 10.07 -25.47
CA PRO A 7 -1.67 10.10 -24.05
C PRO A 7 -2.19 11.48 -23.67
N LEU A 8 -3.26 11.53 -22.87
CA LEU A 8 -3.81 12.78 -22.38
C LEU A 8 -2.86 13.40 -21.36
N THR A 9 -2.66 14.71 -21.47
CA THR A 9 -2.00 15.49 -20.42
C THR A 9 -2.83 15.49 -19.14
N GLU A 10 -2.19 15.73 -17.99
CA GLU A 10 -2.90 15.84 -16.70
C GLU A 10 -4.04 16.87 -16.74
N GLN A 11 -3.86 17.95 -17.49
CA GLN A 11 -4.89 18.98 -17.65
C GLN A 11 -6.10 18.45 -18.43
N GLU A 12 -5.88 17.72 -19.52
CA GLU A 12 -6.97 17.13 -20.32
C GLU A 12 -7.69 16.00 -19.55
N GLN A 13 -6.93 15.19 -18.79
CA GLN A 13 -7.50 14.19 -17.88
C GLN A 13 -8.41 14.85 -16.84
N ASN A 14 -7.93 15.89 -16.16
CA ASN A 14 -8.71 16.66 -15.18
C ASN A 14 -9.96 17.32 -15.82
N GLN A 15 -9.87 17.77 -17.07
CA GLN A 15 -11.01 18.31 -17.80
C GLN A 15 -12.04 17.22 -18.10
N LEU A 16 -11.62 16.04 -18.57
CA LEU A 16 -12.52 14.91 -18.81
C LEU A 16 -13.20 14.42 -17.53
N VAL A 17 -12.46 14.30 -16.42
CA VAL A 17 -13.02 13.95 -15.10
C VAL A 17 -14.14 14.92 -14.72
N LYS A 18 -13.92 16.23 -14.83
CA LYS A 18 -14.95 17.24 -14.55
C LYS A 18 -16.14 17.17 -15.53
N GLN A 19 -15.91 16.82 -16.79
CA GLN A 19 -16.98 16.62 -17.77
C GLN A 19 -17.83 15.40 -17.45
N ILE A 20 -17.22 14.29 -17.03
CA ILE A 20 -17.92 13.09 -16.54
C ILE A 20 -18.83 13.46 -15.37
N GLY A 21 -18.29 14.17 -14.36
CA GLY A 21 -19.05 14.67 -13.22
C GLY A 21 -20.30 15.44 -13.62
N ARG A 22 -20.16 16.39 -14.56
CA ARG A 22 -21.26 17.20 -15.08
C ARG A 22 -22.26 16.41 -15.90
N ALA A 23 -21.79 15.44 -16.69
CA ALA A 23 -22.63 14.61 -17.55
C ALA A 23 -23.54 13.65 -16.76
N MET A 24 -23.20 13.34 -15.50
CA MET A 24 -24.06 12.54 -14.62
C MET A 24 -25.27 13.33 -14.10
N LEU A 25 -25.13 14.64 -13.87
CA LEU A 25 -26.13 15.47 -13.18
C LEU A 25 -27.52 15.47 -13.84
N PRO A 26 -27.67 15.54 -15.18
CA PRO A 26 -28.99 15.56 -15.82
C PRO A 26 -29.82 14.29 -15.60
N ALA A 27 -29.20 13.16 -15.24
CA ALA A 27 -29.91 11.91 -14.97
C ALA A 27 -30.55 11.87 -13.56
N LEU A 28 -30.20 12.82 -12.69
CA LEU A 28 -30.52 12.76 -11.27
C LEU A 28 -31.75 13.60 -10.93
N PRO A 29 -32.59 13.14 -9.98
CA PRO A 29 -33.68 13.95 -9.48
C PRO A 29 -33.16 15.14 -8.65
N PRO A 30 -33.98 16.20 -8.47
CA PRO A 30 -33.65 17.28 -7.55
C PRO A 30 -33.39 16.78 -6.13
N GLY A 31 -32.46 17.40 -5.42
CA GLY A 31 -32.18 17.09 -4.00
C GLY A 31 -31.30 15.85 -3.77
N TRP A 32 -30.58 15.35 -4.79
CA TRP A 32 -29.51 14.37 -4.59
C TRP A 32 -28.43 14.95 -3.66
N GLN A 33 -27.81 14.08 -2.85
CA GLN A 33 -26.71 14.43 -1.95
C GLN A 33 -25.43 13.70 -2.30
N ARG A 34 -25.53 12.43 -2.72
CA ARG A 34 -24.37 11.62 -3.12
C ARG A 34 -24.63 10.92 -4.44
N ILE A 35 -23.58 10.77 -5.24
CA ILE A 35 -23.59 10.06 -6.53
C ILE A 35 -22.44 9.07 -6.48
N ARG A 36 -22.65 7.88 -7.01
CA ARG A 36 -21.60 6.89 -7.24
C ARG A 36 -21.75 6.30 -8.63
N ALA A 37 -20.71 6.43 -9.44
CA ALA A 37 -20.59 5.73 -10.71
C ALA A 37 -19.47 4.69 -10.62
N GLU A 38 -19.72 3.49 -11.12
CA GLU A 38 -18.72 2.45 -11.25
C GLU A 38 -18.62 2.05 -12.71
N TYR A 39 -17.45 2.28 -13.30
CA TYR A 39 -17.13 1.87 -14.66
C TYR A 39 -16.22 0.65 -14.61
N ARG A 40 -16.50 -0.37 -15.41
CA ARG A 40 -15.67 -1.58 -15.56
C ARG A 40 -15.53 -1.91 -17.05
N ALA A 41 -14.32 -2.14 -17.54
CA ALA A 41 -14.13 -2.57 -18.93
C ALA A 41 -12.95 -3.51 -19.14
N ALA A 42 -13.15 -4.46 -20.06
CA ALA A 42 -12.11 -5.33 -20.60
C ALA A 42 -12.40 -5.57 -22.09
N GLY A 43 -11.49 -5.10 -22.96
CA GLY A 43 -11.67 -5.15 -24.40
C GLY A 43 -12.92 -4.38 -24.81
N ARG A 44 -13.89 -5.08 -25.41
CA ARG A 44 -15.18 -4.50 -25.84
C ARG A 44 -16.30 -4.64 -24.81
N HIS A 45 -16.07 -5.36 -23.71
CA HIS A 45 -17.06 -5.51 -22.64
C HIS A 45 -16.98 -4.29 -21.72
N ILE A 46 -18.09 -3.55 -21.59
CA ILE A 46 -18.19 -2.35 -20.78
C ILE A 46 -19.43 -2.46 -19.89
N GLU A 47 -19.25 -2.26 -18.59
CA GLU A 47 -20.33 -2.10 -17.63
C GLU A 47 -20.20 -0.75 -16.95
N VAL A 48 -21.30 -0.02 -16.87
CA VAL A 48 -21.38 1.22 -16.07
C VAL A 48 -22.59 1.10 -15.16
N ASP A 49 -22.37 1.33 -13.88
CA ASP A 49 -23.41 1.53 -12.88
C ASP A 49 -23.41 2.98 -12.44
N LEU A 50 -24.60 3.54 -12.26
CA LEU A 50 -24.79 4.86 -11.69
C LEU A 50 -25.88 4.77 -10.63
N ALA A 51 -25.60 5.27 -9.44
CA ALA A 51 -26.56 5.35 -8.35
C ALA A 51 -26.45 6.71 -7.65
N PHE A 52 -27.53 7.12 -7.02
CA PHE A 52 -27.57 8.32 -6.20
C PHE A 52 -28.21 8.03 -4.85
N ALA A 53 -27.88 8.85 -3.85
CA ALA A 53 -28.56 8.91 -2.58
C ALA A 53 -29.13 10.31 -2.36
N GLY A 54 -30.38 10.37 -1.88
CA GLY A 54 -31.03 11.61 -1.45
C GLY A 54 -30.81 11.86 0.04
N PRO A 55 -31.63 12.74 0.66
CA PRO A 55 -31.55 13.04 2.10
C PRO A 55 -31.85 11.86 3.02
N ASP A 56 -32.51 10.83 2.50
CA ASP A 56 -32.78 9.57 3.20
C ASP A 56 -31.57 8.62 3.25
N GLY A 57 -30.47 8.97 2.57
CA GLY A 57 -29.26 8.14 2.48
C GLY A 57 -29.43 6.86 1.66
N GLN A 58 -30.59 6.60 1.07
CA GLN A 58 -30.85 5.36 0.35
C GLN A 58 -30.30 5.43 -1.08
N TRP A 59 -29.44 4.47 -1.44
CA TRP A 59 -28.92 4.35 -2.80
C TRP A 59 -29.99 3.82 -3.77
N ARG A 60 -30.15 4.53 -4.89
CA ARG A 60 -31.09 4.19 -5.96
C ARG A 60 -30.34 4.15 -7.29
N PRO A 61 -30.44 3.05 -8.05
CA PRO A 61 -29.81 2.98 -9.36
C PRO A 61 -30.54 3.90 -10.34
N VAL A 62 -29.78 4.51 -11.24
CA VAL A 62 -30.29 5.24 -12.39
C VAL A 62 -29.56 4.77 -13.63
N ARG A 63 -30.22 4.86 -14.78
CA ARG A 63 -29.58 4.51 -16.05
C ARG A 63 -28.44 5.50 -16.33
N PRO A 64 -27.19 5.04 -16.52
CA PRO A 64 -26.09 5.94 -16.90
C PRO A 64 -26.38 6.59 -18.26
N PRO A 65 -26.21 7.91 -18.40
CA PRO A 65 -26.24 8.57 -19.70
C PRO A 65 -25.16 8.01 -20.64
N MET A 66 -25.46 7.94 -21.94
CA MET A 66 -24.50 7.45 -22.93
C MET A 66 -23.21 8.29 -22.97
N ASP A 67 -23.32 9.60 -22.79
CA ASP A 67 -22.18 10.52 -22.74
C ASP A 67 -21.23 10.18 -21.58
N VAL A 68 -21.76 9.76 -20.43
CA VAL A 68 -20.95 9.31 -19.28
C VAL A 68 -20.13 8.07 -19.66
N VAL A 69 -20.77 7.09 -20.33
CA VAL A 69 -20.09 5.87 -20.81
C VAL A 69 -18.98 6.22 -21.80
N GLN A 70 -19.25 7.13 -22.74
CA GLN A 70 -18.29 7.56 -23.76
C GLN A 70 -17.10 8.33 -23.15
N LEU A 71 -17.37 9.25 -22.22
CA LEU A 71 -16.33 10.05 -21.58
C LEU A 71 -15.41 9.20 -20.70
N PHE A 72 -15.92 8.22 -19.96
CA PHE A 72 -15.06 7.25 -19.27
C PHE A 72 -14.22 6.44 -20.26
N GLY A 73 -14.79 6.01 -21.39
CA GLY A 73 -14.05 5.30 -22.43
C GLY A 73 -12.91 6.14 -23.03
N GLN A 74 -13.15 7.44 -23.25
CA GLN A 74 -12.14 8.39 -23.71
C GLN A 74 -11.04 8.61 -22.67
N LEU A 75 -11.42 8.84 -21.41
CA LEU A 75 -10.49 8.99 -20.30
C LEU A 75 -9.60 7.75 -20.17
N ARG A 76 -10.20 6.56 -20.24
CA ARG A 76 -9.50 5.29 -20.19
C ARG A 76 -8.48 5.13 -21.31
N ALA A 77 -8.90 5.42 -22.54
CA ALA A 77 -8.01 5.34 -23.70
C ALA A 77 -6.86 6.33 -23.59
N GLY A 78 -7.11 7.53 -23.07
CA GLY A 78 -6.13 8.59 -22.92
C GLY A 78 -5.20 8.45 -21.70
N MET A 79 -5.58 7.64 -20.71
CA MET A 79 -4.74 7.27 -19.56
C MET A 79 -3.89 6.00 -19.82
N TYR A 80 -3.86 5.53 -21.07
CA TYR A 80 -2.99 4.43 -21.45
C TYR A 80 -1.51 4.83 -21.38
N GLU A 81 -0.73 4.03 -20.67
CA GLU A 81 0.73 4.12 -20.62
C GLU A 81 1.37 2.82 -21.14
N PRO A 82 2.40 2.85 -22.00
CA PRO A 82 3.00 1.64 -22.59
C PRO A 82 3.52 0.59 -21.58
N VAL A 83 3.95 1.03 -20.39
CA VAL A 83 4.47 0.14 -19.35
C VAL A 83 3.33 -0.43 -18.50
N ARG A 84 2.48 0.44 -17.98
CA ARG A 84 1.43 0.08 -17.01
C ARG A 84 0.13 -0.38 -17.66
N GLY A 85 -0.11 -0.06 -18.93
CA GLY A 85 -1.41 -0.20 -19.56
C GLY A 85 -2.37 0.91 -19.17
N THR A 86 -3.67 0.59 -19.16
CA THR A 86 -4.74 1.45 -18.64
C THR A 86 -5.43 0.80 -17.44
N TRP A 87 -6.40 1.46 -16.85
CA TRP A 87 -7.22 0.92 -15.76
C TRP A 87 -8.38 0.05 -16.26
N LEU A 88 -8.85 -0.87 -15.41
CA LEU A 88 -9.93 -1.83 -15.70
C LEU A 88 -11.23 -1.47 -15.00
N SER A 89 -11.14 -0.76 -13.87
CA SER A 89 -12.29 -0.17 -13.20
C SER A 89 -12.02 1.25 -12.71
N ALA A 90 -13.07 2.05 -12.63
CA ALA A 90 -13.04 3.37 -12.00
C ALA A 90 -14.27 3.55 -11.11
N VAL A 91 -14.07 4.10 -9.90
CA VAL A 91 -15.15 4.50 -9.00
C VAL A 91 -15.14 6.01 -8.91
N TYR A 92 -16.25 6.64 -9.30
CA TYR A 92 -16.43 8.09 -9.24
C TYR A 92 -17.49 8.39 -8.20
N GLU A 93 -17.15 9.18 -7.19
CA GLU A 93 -18.10 9.63 -6.18
C GLU A 93 -18.22 11.16 -6.20
N ILE A 94 -19.44 11.67 -6.01
CA ILE A 94 -19.71 13.09 -5.82
C ILE A 94 -20.52 13.23 -4.54
N GLU A 95 -20.13 14.19 -3.71
CA GLU A 95 -20.87 14.66 -2.56
C GLU A 95 -21.20 16.14 -2.74
N ALA A 96 -22.49 16.47 -2.62
CA ALA A 96 -22.95 17.85 -2.69
C ALA A 96 -22.27 18.70 -1.59
N PRO A 97 -21.91 19.96 -1.85
CA PRO A 97 -22.25 20.74 -3.05
C PRO A 97 -21.25 20.63 -4.22
N ALA A 98 -20.03 20.11 -4.01
CA ALA A 98 -19.01 20.09 -5.07
C ALA A 98 -17.86 19.09 -4.86
N ALA A 99 -17.83 18.36 -3.74
CA ALA A 99 -16.75 17.43 -3.46
C ALA A 99 -16.87 16.23 -4.39
N PHE A 100 -15.77 15.77 -4.96
CA PHE A 100 -15.75 14.55 -5.75
C PHE A 100 -14.40 13.85 -5.64
N SER A 101 -14.43 12.54 -5.82
CA SER A 101 -13.24 11.68 -5.91
C SER A 101 -13.40 10.73 -7.09
N VAL A 102 -12.27 10.32 -7.66
CA VAL A 102 -12.23 9.29 -8.69
C VAL A 102 -11.04 8.39 -8.42
N ASP A 103 -11.32 7.11 -8.22
CA ASP A 103 -10.31 6.08 -7.98
C ASP A 103 -10.24 5.16 -9.19
N PHE A 104 -9.03 4.95 -9.72
CA PHE A 104 -8.77 4.07 -10.84
C PHE A 104 -8.05 2.82 -10.35
N ASN A 105 -8.51 1.66 -10.79
CA ASN A 105 -7.89 0.39 -10.47
C ASN A 105 -7.49 -0.34 -11.76
N ALA A 106 -6.21 -0.66 -11.87
CA ALA A 106 -5.63 -1.42 -12.98
C ALA A 106 -5.25 -2.85 -12.57
N ASP A 107 -5.25 -3.14 -11.27
CA ASP A 107 -4.51 -4.23 -10.66
C ASP A 107 -5.46 -5.31 -10.13
N ASP A 108 -6.53 -4.92 -9.44
CA ASP A 108 -7.53 -5.85 -8.90
C ASP A 108 -8.58 -6.25 -9.93
N GLU A 109 -9.10 -7.47 -9.81
CA GLU A 109 -10.18 -7.93 -10.68
C GLU A 109 -11.49 -7.16 -10.40
N PRO A 110 -12.08 -6.47 -11.40
CA PRO A 110 -13.37 -5.81 -11.21
C PRO A 110 -14.49 -6.79 -10.89
N ARG A 111 -15.45 -6.37 -10.07
CA ARG A 111 -16.66 -7.15 -9.79
C ARG A 111 -17.63 -7.06 -10.97
N TRP A 112 -17.51 -7.99 -11.92
CA TRP A 112 -18.39 -8.06 -13.09
C TRP A 112 -19.81 -8.51 -12.71
N ARG A 113 -20.84 -7.88 -13.30
CA ARG A 113 -22.18 -8.47 -13.30
C ARG A 113 -22.23 -9.71 -14.17
N ASN A 114 -21.64 -9.61 -15.37
CA ASN A 114 -21.45 -10.73 -16.29
C ASN A 114 -19.98 -10.76 -16.69
N ALA A 115 -19.25 -11.79 -16.26
CA ALA A 115 -17.82 -11.89 -16.54
C ALA A 115 -17.57 -11.88 -18.05
N PRO A 116 -16.64 -11.03 -18.56
CA PRO A 116 -16.24 -11.05 -19.96
C PRO A 116 -15.73 -12.45 -20.36
N PRO A 117 -15.97 -12.90 -21.58
CA PRO A 117 -15.31 -14.10 -22.09
C PRO A 117 -13.80 -13.88 -22.20
N VAL A 118 -13.00 -14.96 -22.24
CA VAL A 118 -11.52 -14.90 -22.33
C VAL A 118 -11.05 -14.01 -23.49
N ILE A 119 -11.73 -14.06 -24.64
CA ILE A 119 -11.41 -13.22 -25.80
C ILE A 119 -11.50 -11.71 -25.49
N GLY A 120 -12.37 -11.30 -24.56
CA GLY A 120 -12.46 -9.91 -24.10
C GLY A 120 -11.21 -9.46 -23.34
N PHE A 121 -10.65 -10.34 -22.52
CA PHE A 121 -9.39 -10.09 -21.80
C PHE A 121 -8.15 -10.16 -22.72
N GLN A 122 -8.20 -10.98 -23.76
CA GLN A 122 -7.15 -10.98 -24.80
C GLN A 122 -7.19 -9.69 -25.63
N ASP A 123 -8.39 -9.25 -26.03
CA ASP A 123 -8.59 -7.99 -26.74
C ASP A 123 -8.18 -6.78 -25.89
N GLU A 124 -8.37 -6.87 -24.57
CA GLU A 124 -7.89 -5.89 -23.60
C GLU A 124 -6.37 -5.71 -23.71
N LEU A 125 -5.60 -6.79 -23.53
CA LEU A 125 -4.13 -6.75 -23.60
C LEU A 125 -3.62 -6.40 -25.00
N ARG A 126 -4.38 -6.70 -26.05
CA ARG A 126 -4.04 -6.32 -27.43
C ARG A 126 -4.26 -4.82 -27.68
N THR A 127 -5.27 -4.22 -27.05
CA THR A 127 -5.63 -2.81 -27.24
C THR A 127 -4.83 -1.90 -26.30
N PHE A 128 -4.63 -2.36 -25.06
CA PHE A 128 -3.84 -1.68 -24.03
C PHE A 128 -2.72 -2.61 -23.53
N PRO A 129 -1.66 -2.80 -24.34
CA PRO A 129 -0.49 -3.56 -23.94
C PRO A 129 0.08 -3.09 -22.61
N ARG A 130 0.55 -4.03 -21.80
CA ARG A 130 1.27 -3.74 -20.56
C ARG A 130 2.58 -4.52 -20.62
N GLN A 131 3.61 -4.07 -19.93
CA GLN A 131 4.77 -4.92 -19.67
C GLN A 131 4.28 -6.21 -19.00
N ASP A 132 4.95 -7.33 -19.30
CA ASP A 132 4.56 -8.63 -18.78
C ASP A 132 4.40 -8.50 -17.25
N GLU A 133 5.41 -8.01 -16.54
CA GLU A 133 5.42 -7.83 -15.08
C GLU A 133 4.26 -6.97 -14.52
N ARG A 134 3.63 -6.15 -15.37
CA ARG A 134 2.49 -5.28 -15.02
C ARG A 134 1.12 -5.90 -15.34
N ILE A 135 1.07 -7.12 -15.87
CA ILE A 135 -0.18 -7.87 -16.04
C ILE A 135 -0.53 -8.54 -14.70
N PRO A 136 -1.68 -8.20 -14.08
CA PRO A 136 -2.09 -8.79 -12.80
C PRO A 136 -2.23 -10.32 -12.88
N ALA A 137 -1.94 -11.01 -11.77
CA ALA A 137 -1.94 -12.47 -11.71
C ALA A 137 -3.27 -13.10 -12.15
N TRP A 138 -4.40 -12.54 -11.73
CA TRP A 138 -5.73 -13.01 -12.14
C TRP A 138 -5.97 -12.86 -13.64
N LEU A 139 -5.46 -11.77 -14.25
CA LEU A 139 -5.62 -11.50 -15.68
C LEU A 139 -4.74 -12.45 -16.49
N ARG A 140 -3.49 -12.68 -16.05
CA ARG A 140 -2.60 -13.70 -16.61
C ARG A 140 -3.26 -15.07 -16.64
N GLN A 141 -3.81 -15.50 -15.51
CA GLN A 141 -4.50 -16.77 -15.38
C GLN A 141 -5.69 -16.86 -16.35
N ARG A 142 -6.49 -15.79 -16.47
CA ARG A 142 -7.64 -15.72 -17.40
C ARG A 142 -7.24 -15.87 -18.86
N VAL A 143 -6.13 -15.27 -19.28
CA VAL A 143 -5.67 -15.32 -20.68
C VAL A 143 -4.74 -16.50 -20.99
N GLY A 144 -4.42 -17.34 -19.99
CA GLY A 144 -3.55 -18.50 -20.14
C GLY A 144 -2.07 -18.17 -20.26
N LEU A 145 -1.63 -17.01 -19.75
CA LEU A 145 -0.21 -16.70 -19.63
C LEU A 145 0.39 -17.47 -18.46
N PRO A 146 1.67 -17.89 -18.56
CA PRO A 146 2.35 -18.45 -17.41
C PRO A 146 2.35 -17.43 -16.25
N PRO A 147 2.32 -17.92 -15.00
CA PRO A 147 2.60 -17.05 -13.87
C PRO A 147 3.97 -16.41 -14.09
N LEU A 148 4.15 -15.18 -13.60
CA LEU A 148 5.51 -14.66 -13.49
C LEU A 148 6.32 -15.65 -12.67
N PRO A 149 7.62 -15.85 -12.99
CA PRO A 149 8.51 -16.40 -11.98
C PRO A 149 8.27 -15.57 -10.72
N GLU A 150 7.93 -16.23 -9.61
CA GLU A 150 8.00 -15.57 -8.32
C GLU A 150 9.35 -14.84 -8.31
N PRO A 151 9.41 -13.54 -7.93
CA PRO A 151 10.71 -12.91 -7.80
C PRO A 151 11.52 -13.88 -6.96
N GLU A 152 12.54 -14.50 -7.56
CA GLU A 152 13.49 -15.32 -6.83
C GLU A 152 13.84 -14.45 -5.66
N PRO A 153 13.47 -14.81 -4.42
CA PRO A 153 13.39 -13.88 -3.29
C PRO A 153 14.69 -13.13 -3.30
N GLU A 154 14.65 -11.87 -3.80
CA GLU A 154 15.77 -11.17 -4.42
C GLU A 154 16.97 -11.49 -3.57
N ALA A 155 17.82 -12.45 -4.03
CA ALA A 155 18.63 -13.29 -3.15
C ALA A 155 19.05 -12.45 -1.97
N ALA A 156 18.32 -12.59 -0.84
CA ALA A 156 18.46 -11.67 0.29
C ALA A 156 19.96 -11.51 0.47
N PRO A 157 20.52 -10.28 0.36
CA PRO A 157 21.87 -10.05 -0.15
C PRO A 157 22.87 -10.97 0.53
N ASP A 158 23.17 -12.13 -0.07
CA ASP A 158 23.58 -13.33 0.69
C ASP A 158 22.77 -13.54 1.99
N ARG A 159 21.99 -14.62 2.11
CA ARG A 159 21.77 -15.17 3.45
C ARG A 159 23.12 -15.70 3.93
N GLN A 160 23.97 -14.80 4.42
CA GLN A 160 24.99 -15.17 5.39
C GLN A 160 24.20 -15.57 6.63
N ASP A 161 23.80 -16.84 6.68
CA ASP A 161 23.38 -17.49 7.91
C ASP A 161 24.46 -17.18 8.95
N GLY A 162 24.21 -16.15 9.77
CA GLY A 162 25.22 -15.56 10.62
C GLY A 162 25.02 -14.09 10.95
N GLU A 163 24.83 -13.18 10.00
CA GLU A 163 24.95 -11.74 10.31
C GLU A 163 23.77 -11.19 11.14
N LEU A 164 24.07 -10.81 12.39
CA LEU A 164 23.16 -10.12 13.28
C LEU A 164 22.91 -8.69 12.77
N ARG A 165 21.64 -8.31 12.59
CA ARG A 165 21.25 -6.97 12.13
C ARG A 165 20.85 -6.08 13.30
N THR A 166 21.23 -4.81 13.29
CA THR A 166 20.78 -3.84 14.30
C THR A 166 19.60 -3.04 13.78
N ALA A 167 18.49 -3.01 14.52
CA ALA A 167 17.29 -2.26 14.18
C ALA A 167 17.45 -0.76 14.44
N HIS A 168 17.00 0.05 13.50
CA HIS A 168 17.02 1.50 13.59
C HIS A 168 15.83 2.02 14.38
N VAL A 169 16.11 2.85 15.39
CA VAL A 169 15.09 3.50 16.22
C VAL A 169 14.28 4.53 15.41
N TYR A 170 14.92 5.19 14.44
CA TYR A 170 14.35 6.21 13.56
C TYR A 170 14.80 6.00 12.10
N ASP A 171 14.08 6.56 11.14
CA ASP A 171 14.37 6.41 9.69
C ASP A 171 15.42 7.41 9.19
N GLY A 172 15.70 8.45 9.97
CA GLY A 172 16.68 9.48 9.67
C GLY A 172 16.62 10.64 10.67
N ARG A 173 17.33 11.72 10.37
CA ARG A 173 17.24 13.00 11.08
C ARG A 173 16.90 14.13 10.10
N ASP A 174 16.12 15.12 10.54
CA ASP A 174 15.84 16.33 9.75
C ASP A 174 17.05 17.28 9.71
N GLU A 175 16.91 18.40 8.98
CA GLU A 175 17.97 19.42 8.86
C GLU A 175 18.32 20.08 10.22
N GLU A 176 17.42 19.98 11.20
CA GLU A 176 17.61 20.44 12.58
C GLU A 176 18.19 19.34 13.52
N GLY A 177 18.46 18.14 12.99
CA GLY A 177 19.03 17.02 13.73
C GLY A 177 18.04 16.23 14.59
N ARG A 178 16.73 16.47 14.46
CA ARG A 178 15.68 15.74 15.19
C ARG A 178 15.37 14.41 14.49
N PRO A 179 15.07 13.34 15.24
CA PRO A 179 14.71 12.06 14.65
C PRO A 179 13.42 12.16 13.84
N VAL A 180 13.46 11.66 12.61
CA VAL A 180 12.30 11.56 11.71
C VAL A 180 11.87 10.10 11.63
N VAL A 181 10.57 9.88 11.84
CA VAL A 181 9.92 8.57 11.68
C VAL A 181 8.79 8.75 10.68
N ASN A 182 8.94 8.20 9.48
CA ASN A 182 7.91 8.23 8.43
C ASN A 182 7.46 6.80 8.13
N ARG A 183 6.79 6.21 9.11
CA ARG A 183 6.35 4.82 9.09
C ARG A 183 4.82 4.76 9.14
N GLN A 184 4.26 3.74 8.52
CA GLN A 184 2.82 3.49 8.56
C GLN A 184 2.38 3.16 9.99
N LEU A 185 1.27 3.76 10.43
CA LEU A 185 0.68 3.43 11.73
C LEU A 185 0.29 1.95 11.78
N LEU A 186 0.63 1.30 12.89
CA LEU A 186 0.30 -0.10 13.13
C LEU A 186 -1.12 -0.23 13.68
N ASP A 187 -1.77 -1.35 13.35
CA ASP A 187 -2.98 -1.76 14.06
C ASP A 187 -2.68 -1.95 15.57
N PRO A 188 -3.56 -1.51 16.48
CA PRO A 188 -3.32 -1.62 17.92
C PRO A 188 -3.01 -3.05 18.40
N GLN A 189 -3.68 -4.06 17.82
CA GLN A 189 -3.45 -5.45 18.19
C GLN A 189 -2.07 -5.95 17.76
N LEU A 190 -1.59 -5.48 16.60
CA LEU A 190 -0.24 -5.77 16.11
C LEU A 190 0.80 -5.05 16.98
N ALA A 191 0.54 -3.81 17.40
CA ALA A 191 1.43 -3.05 18.28
C ALA A 191 1.64 -3.76 19.64
N ASP A 192 0.57 -4.25 20.27
CA ASP A 192 0.65 -5.00 21.53
C ASP A 192 1.44 -6.31 21.39
N ALA A 193 1.25 -7.03 20.28
CA ALA A 193 1.99 -8.26 19.99
C ALA A 193 3.48 -7.98 19.77
N LEU A 194 3.81 -6.90 19.06
CA LEU A 194 5.19 -6.45 18.85
C LEU A 194 5.85 -6.02 20.17
N LEU A 195 5.16 -5.25 21.01
CA LEU A 195 5.66 -4.87 22.33
C LEU A 195 6.02 -6.11 23.16
N THR A 196 5.11 -7.08 23.20
CA THR A 196 5.32 -8.34 23.94
C THR A 196 6.55 -9.09 23.43
N TYR A 197 6.74 -9.18 22.11
CA TYR A 197 7.91 -9.82 21.51
C TYR A 197 9.21 -9.07 21.82
N LEU A 198 9.23 -7.76 21.58
CA LEU A 198 10.42 -6.91 21.74
C LEU A 198 10.90 -6.88 23.20
N GLU A 199 9.97 -6.95 24.15
CA GLU A 199 10.27 -6.97 25.59
C GLU A 199 10.45 -8.37 26.18
N GLY A 200 10.01 -9.40 25.47
CA GLY A 200 10.26 -10.80 25.83
C GLY A 200 11.68 -11.26 25.49
N ALA A 201 12.34 -10.59 24.54
CA ALA A 201 13.63 -11.04 24.03
C ALA A 201 14.77 -10.91 25.06
N PRO A 202 15.74 -11.84 25.09
CA PRO A 202 16.90 -11.77 25.96
C PRO A 202 17.67 -10.46 25.84
N VAL A 203 18.07 -9.90 26.99
CA VAL A 203 18.95 -8.72 27.06
C VAL A 203 20.40 -9.18 26.89
N VAL A 204 21.12 -8.56 25.96
CA VAL A 204 22.54 -8.84 25.67
C VAL A 204 23.48 -7.82 26.27
N LEU A 205 23.06 -6.57 26.35
CA LEU A 205 23.82 -5.48 26.96
C LEU A 205 22.86 -4.57 27.71
N ALA A 206 23.21 -4.15 28.91
CA ALA A 206 22.42 -3.20 29.67
C ALA A 206 23.36 -2.25 30.42
N ALA A 207 23.22 -0.95 30.13
CA ALA A 207 23.80 0.09 30.95
C ALA A 207 22.88 0.37 32.15
N ARG A 208 23.46 0.92 33.23
CA ARG A 208 22.71 1.27 34.45
C ARG A 208 21.98 2.61 34.36
N ASN A 209 22.34 3.44 33.39
CA ASN A 209 21.74 4.75 33.14
C ASN A 209 20.61 4.66 32.09
N LEU A 210 19.74 5.67 32.09
CA LEU A 210 18.73 5.90 31.07
C LEU A 210 19.21 7.01 30.15
N ASP A 211 18.82 6.99 28.89
CA ASP A 211 19.08 8.05 27.93
C ASP A 211 17.96 9.09 27.93
N VAL A 212 18.24 10.23 27.30
CA VAL A 212 17.26 11.31 27.12
C VAL A 212 16.24 10.91 26.05
N ASP A 213 14.96 11.18 26.30
CA ASP A 213 13.91 11.06 25.29
C ASP A 213 14.09 12.15 24.23
N GLU A 214 14.46 11.76 23.02
CA GLU A 214 14.71 12.70 21.92
C GLU A 214 13.44 13.41 21.41
N PHE A 215 12.24 12.93 21.78
CA PHE A 215 10.96 13.55 21.42
C PHE A 215 10.41 14.46 22.52
N ILE A 216 10.84 14.29 23.78
CA ILE A 216 10.43 15.11 24.91
C ILE A 216 11.68 15.71 25.60
N PRO A 217 12.04 16.96 25.28
CA PRO A 217 13.22 17.59 25.89
C PRO A 217 13.17 17.60 27.41
N GLY A 218 14.18 16.98 28.05
CA GLY A 218 14.36 16.96 29.50
C GLY A 218 13.85 15.71 30.22
N ASP A 219 13.20 14.78 29.51
CA ASP A 219 12.86 13.47 30.05
C ASP A 219 14.03 12.48 29.85
N GLN A 220 14.36 11.69 30.86
CA GLN A 220 15.50 10.76 30.85
C GLN A 220 15.05 9.38 31.32
N ASP A 221 14.17 8.76 30.54
CA ASP A 221 13.53 7.49 30.85
C ASP A 221 13.78 6.38 29.82
N VAL A 222 14.55 6.68 28.75
CA VAL A 222 14.82 5.73 27.67
C VAL A 222 15.80 4.65 28.12
N PRO A 223 15.43 3.35 28.11
CA PRO A 223 16.32 2.29 28.56
C PRO A 223 17.53 2.08 27.64
N LEU A 224 18.74 2.22 28.18
CA LEU A 224 19.99 1.88 27.50
C LEU A 224 20.31 0.39 27.65
N ASN A 225 19.43 -0.44 27.11
CA ASN A 225 19.68 -1.86 26.94
C ASN A 225 19.56 -2.26 25.48
N PHE A 226 20.15 -3.40 25.14
CA PHE A 226 20.04 -4.02 23.84
C PHE A 226 19.53 -5.44 24.03
N ARG A 227 18.61 -5.82 23.16
CA ARG A 227 17.98 -7.14 23.16
C ARG A 227 18.17 -7.79 21.81
N THR A 228 18.09 -9.11 21.76
CA THR A 228 18.20 -9.87 20.51
C THR A 228 17.30 -11.10 20.51
N ASP A 229 16.83 -11.48 19.32
CA ASP A 229 16.21 -12.79 19.04
C ASP A 229 17.15 -13.75 18.29
N GLY A 230 18.44 -13.39 18.18
CA GLY A 230 19.47 -14.16 17.49
C GLY A 230 19.64 -13.81 16.01
N ALA A 231 18.71 -13.06 15.43
CA ALA A 231 18.84 -12.52 14.07
C ALA A 231 18.90 -10.98 14.07
N TRP A 232 18.14 -10.35 14.97
CA TRP A 232 18.10 -8.91 15.13
C TRP A 232 18.56 -8.49 16.52
N ILE A 233 19.16 -7.31 16.59
CA ILE A 233 19.53 -6.59 17.81
C ILE A 233 18.74 -5.29 17.80
N TRP A 234 18.09 -4.93 18.90
CA TRP A 234 17.41 -3.65 19.02
C TRP A 234 17.68 -3.00 20.37
N ALA A 235 17.73 -1.66 20.35
CA ALA A 235 17.83 -0.87 21.56
C ALA A 235 16.50 -0.87 22.34
N GLY A 236 16.58 -0.71 23.66
CA GLY A 236 15.44 -0.55 24.56
C GLY A 236 14.57 0.66 24.24
N ALA A 237 15.10 1.62 23.48
CA ALA A 237 14.36 2.73 22.89
C ALA A 237 13.23 2.26 21.96
N VAL A 238 13.40 1.15 21.23
CA VAL A 238 12.39 0.66 20.25
C VAL A 238 11.07 0.28 20.93
N PRO A 239 11.04 -0.65 21.92
CA PRO A 239 9.79 -0.94 22.65
C PRO A 239 9.33 0.25 23.51
N HIS A 240 10.25 1.07 24.03
CA HIS A 240 9.90 2.24 24.82
C HIS A 240 9.10 3.28 24.00
N TYR A 241 9.58 3.65 22.82
CA TYR A 241 8.90 4.61 21.93
C TYR A 241 7.64 4.05 21.29
N LEU A 242 7.58 2.75 20.99
CA LEU A 242 6.34 2.10 20.57
C LEU A 242 5.26 2.24 21.65
N ARG A 243 5.62 2.04 22.93
CA ARG A 243 4.69 2.22 24.05
C ARG A 243 4.31 3.68 24.31
N LYS A 244 5.31 4.56 24.41
CA LYS A 244 5.15 5.93 24.91
C LYS A 244 4.58 6.87 23.84
N HIS A 245 5.07 6.73 22.61
CA HIS A 245 4.76 7.63 21.49
C HIS A 245 3.93 6.95 20.38
N GLY A 246 3.67 5.65 20.48
CA GLY A 246 3.01 4.89 19.41
C GLY A 246 3.88 4.76 18.15
N LEU A 247 5.19 4.96 18.26
CA LEU A 247 6.10 4.96 17.13
C LEU A 247 6.39 3.52 16.67
N PRO A 248 6.03 3.15 15.44
CA PRO A 248 6.22 1.79 14.96
C PRO A 248 7.71 1.45 14.77
N PRO A 249 8.14 0.21 15.05
CA PRO A 249 9.50 -0.26 14.78
C PRO A 249 9.83 -0.29 13.28
N GLU A 250 11.09 -0.54 12.94
CA GLU A 250 11.56 -0.64 11.55
C GLU A 250 10.73 -1.68 10.77
N PRO A 251 10.26 -1.37 9.54
CA PRO A 251 9.41 -2.29 8.77
C PRO A 251 10.01 -3.67 8.55
N ASP A 252 11.33 -3.75 8.32
CA ASP A 252 12.06 -5.02 8.16
C ASP A 252 12.03 -5.86 9.44
N LEU A 253 12.18 -5.22 10.61
CA LEU A 253 12.06 -5.88 11.91
C LEU A 253 10.62 -6.36 12.14
N VAL A 254 9.62 -5.54 11.82
CA VAL A 254 8.20 -5.94 11.93
C VAL A 254 7.92 -7.15 11.04
N ALA A 255 8.36 -7.13 9.78
CA ALA A 255 8.20 -8.23 8.84
C ALA A 255 8.90 -9.51 9.35
N HIS A 256 10.09 -9.38 9.93
CA HIS A 256 10.82 -10.50 10.56
C HIS A 256 10.02 -11.13 11.71
N ILE A 257 9.51 -10.33 12.64
CA ILE A 257 8.77 -10.80 13.81
C ILE A 257 7.46 -11.49 13.38
N VAL A 258 6.75 -10.90 12.41
CA VAL A 258 5.51 -11.47 11.86
C VAL A 258 5.79 -12.80 11.14
N ALA A 259 6.86 -12.89 10.34
CA ALA A 259 7.25 -14.11 9.66
C ALA A 259 7.61 -15.25 10.62
N ARG A 260 8.17 -14.93 11.80
CA ARG A 260 8.45 -15.88 12.88
C ARG A 260 7.22 -16.22 13.73
N GLY A 261 6.08 -15.57 13.49
CA GLY A 261 4.86 -15.76 14.26
C GLY A 261 5.02 -15.38 15.73
N PHE A 262 5.80 -14.33 16.02
CA PHE A 262 6.06 -13.82 17.37
C PHE A 262 6.71 -14.86 18.32
N ARG A 263 7.51 -15.79 17.79
CA ARG A 263 8.23 -16.79 18.58
C ARG A 263 9.68 -16.40 18.83
N LEU A 264 10.02 -16.26 20.10
CA LEU A 264 11.39 -16.12 20.57
C LEU A 264 11.99 -17.51 20.78
N ASP A 265 13.04 -17.82 20.04
CA ASP A 265 13.83 -19.03 20.25
C ASP A 265 14.94 -18.74 21.28
N GLU A 266 15.53 -19.81 21.82
CA GLU A 266 16.67 -19.68 22.72
C GLU A 266 17.89 -19.19 21.96
N VAL A 267 18.38 -18.00 22.31
CA VAL A 267 19.60 -17.42 21.72
C VAL A 267 20.81 -18.03 22.43
N ASP A 268 21.63 -18.75 21.66
CA ASP A 268 22.87 -19.35 22.14
C ASP A 268 23.91 -18.31 22.58
N GLU A 269 24.86 -18.73 23.41
CA GLU A 269 25.83 -17.81 24.01
C GLU A 269 26.76 -17.18 22.96
N ALA A 270 27.12 -17.95 21.91
CA ALA A 270 27.94 -17.46 20.81
C ALA A 270 27.28 -16.30 20.06
N THR A 271 25.96 -16.35 19.84
CA THR A 271 25.22 -15.27 19.19
C THR A 271 25.08 -14.06 20.11
N ARG A 272 24.96 -14.25 21.43
CA ARG A 272 24.95 -13.13 22.40
C ARG A 272 26.28 -12.40 22.42
N GLU A 273 27.40 -13.12 22.46
CA GLU A 273 28.74 -12.51 22.42
C GLU A 273 28.94 -11.69 21.14
N ARG A 274 28.55 -12.24 19.98
CA ARG A 274 28.60 -11.52 18.70
C ARG A 274 27.73 -10.27 18.68
N ALA A 275 26.56 -10.33 19.32
CA ALA A 275 25.70 -9.16 19.45
C ALA A 275 26.36 -8.05 20.29
N VAL A 276 27.02 -8.41 21.39
CA VAL A 276 27.76 -7.45 22.21
C VAL A 276 28.89 -6.80 21.41
N THR A 277 29.69 -7.58 20.67
CA THR A 277 30.77 -7.08 19.79
C THR A 277 30.26 -6.07 18.77
N LEU A 278 29.11 -6.34 18.13
CA LEU A 278 28.49 -5.43 17.16
C LEU A 278 28.03 -4.11 17.79
N ILE A 279 27.57 -4.14 19.04
CA ILE A 279 27.11 -2.94 19.75
C ILE A 279 28.28 -2.09 20.27
N THR A 280 29.34 -2.73 20.78
CA THR A 280 30.48 -2.01 21.37
C THR A 280 31.51 -1.55 20.32
N GLY A 281 31.47 -2.10 19.10
CA GLY A 281 32.35 -1.73 18.00
C GLY A 281 33.81 -2.17 18.18
N GLU A 282 34.08 -3.07 19.13
CA GLU A 282 35.40 -3.67 19.32
C GLU A 282 35.57 -4.84 18.35
N ALA A 283 36.25 -4.60 17.21
CA ALA A 283 36.71 -5.64 16.29
C ALA A 283 38.08 -6.21 16.70
#